data_AF-A0AAU9U9K0-F1
#
_entry.id   AF-A0AAU9U9K0-F1
#
_cell.length_a   1.000
_cell.length_b   1.000
_cell.length_c   1.000
_cell.angle_alpha   90.00
_cell.angle_beta   90.00
_cell.angle_gamma   90.00
#
_symmetry.space_group_name_H-M   'P 1'
#
loop_
_entity.id
_entity.type
_entity.pdbx_description
1 polymer ?
#
loop_
_entity_poly.entity_id
_entity_poly.type
_entity_poly.pdbx_seq_one_letter_code
_entity_poly.pdbx_strand_id
1 'polypeptide(L)'
;MQDLQSEIETHRDVYASLTGTGRRLLGSLSSQEDAVMLQRRLDEMNQRWHHLKAKSMAIRNRLESNAEHWSALLLSLRELTEWVIRKETELNALAPPRGDLNALIKQQDDHRAFRRQLEDKRPVVESNLLSGRQYVANEPPLSDTSDTEPSRDSEGDSRGYRSAEEQARELARSIRREVAKLADKWNNLVDRSDAWGRCLDDAVQIQYFSRTSVTRCTTVIVTISINRKSP
;
A
#
# COMPACT_ATOMS: atom_id res chain seq x y z
N MET A 1 -18.28 11.41 -2.90
CA MET A 1 -17.96 12.74 -2.33
C MET A 1 -18.84 13.90 -2.83
N GLN A 2 -19.59 13.74 -3.93
CA GLN A 2 -20.61 14.72 -4.36
C GLN A 2 -21.72 14.94 -3.30
N ASP A 3 -21.99 13.95 -2.44
CA ASP A 3 -23.06 14.01 -1.44
C ASP A 3 -22.89 15.06 -0.33
N LEU A 4 -21.72 15.21 0.29
CA LEU A 4 -21.54 16.25 1.33
C LEU A 4 -21.76 17.66 0.77
N GLN A 5 -21.49 17.84 -0.51
CA GLN A 5 -21.71 19.09 -1.22
C GLN A 5 -23.19 19.27 -1.57
N SER A 6 -23.85 18.21 -2.07
CA SER A 6 -25.31 18.15 -2.25
C SER A 6 -26.06 18.48 -0.96
N GLU A 7 -25.63 17.91 0.18
CA GLU A 7 -26.25 18.10 1.49
C GLU A 7 -26.04 19.53 2.05
N ILE A 8 -24.90 20.17 1.76
CA ILE A 8 -24.71 21.61 2.01
C ILE A 8 -25.60 22.45 1.08
N GLU A 9 -25.71 22.06 -0.20
CA GLU A 9 -26.52 22.76 -1.20
C GLU A 9 -28.03 22.65 -0.90
N THR A 10 -28.53 21.52 -0.43
CA THR A 10 -29.94 21.33 -0.04
C THR A 10 -30.31 22.18 1.19
N HIS A 11 -29.39 22.37 2.13
CA HIS A 11 -29.58 23.29 3.25
C HIS A 11 -29.33 24.77 2.89
N ARG A 12 -28.65 25.06 1.77
CA ARG A 12 -28.38 26.41 1.27
C ARG A 12 -29.66 27.13 0.86
N ASP A 13 -30.58 26.43 0.21
CA ASP A 13 -31.81 27.02 -0.31
C ASP A 13 -32.81 27.31 0.82
N VAL A 14 -32.85 26.47 1.85
CA VAL A 14 -33.60 26.72 3.10
C VAL A 14 -33.02 27.94 3.84
N TYR A 15 -31.70 28.05 3.92
CA TYR A 15 -31.02 29.18 4.53
C TYR A 15 -31.25 30.50 3.77
N ALA A 16 -31.16 30.47 2.44
CA ALA A 16 -31.41 31.62 1.57
C ALA A 16 -32.86 32.11 1.65
N SER A 17 -33.82 31.17 1.64
CA SER A 17 -35.25 31.47 1.77
C SER A 17 -35.57 32.08 3.14
N LEU A 18 -35.01 31.54 4.22
CA LEU A 18 -35.23 32.02 5.58
C LEU A 18 -34.58 33.39 5.82
N THR A 19 -33.36 33.60 5.32
CA THR A 19 -32.67 34.91 5.38
C THR A 19 -33.42 35.98 4.58
N GLY A 20 -33.91 35.63 3.39
CA GLY A 20 -34.74 36.51 2.57
C GLY A 20 -36.06 36.88 3.28
N THR A 21 -36.68 35.92 3.95
CA THR A 21 -37.93 36.14 4.70
C THR A 21 -37.69 36.97 5.97
N GLY A 22 -36.59 36.72 6.70
CA GLY A 22 -36.20 37.50 7.87
C GLY A 22 -35.84 38.96 7.55
N ARG A 23 -35.15 39.22 6.43
CA ARG A 23 -34.89 40.58 5.95
C ARG A 23 -36.16 41.34 5.56
N ARG A 24 -37.14 40.66 4.95
CA ARG A 24 -38.45 41.27 4.65
C ARG A 24 -39.21 41.64 5.91
N LEU A 25 -39.21 40.75 6.92
CA LEU A 25 -39.86 40.99 8.20
C LEU A 25 -39.22 42.15 8.97
N LEU A 26 -37.89 42.26 8.97
CA LEU A 26 -37.17 43.40 9.54
C LEU A 26 -37.62 44.76 8.98
N GLY A 27 -37.93 44.83 7.69
CA GLY A 27 -38.43 46.06 7.06
C GLY A 27 -39.89 46.40 7.39
N SER A 28 -40.65 45.46 7.93
CA SER A 28 -42.08 45.62 8.27
C SER A 28 -42.36 45.80 9.76
N LEU A 29 -41.36 45.61 10.62
CA LEU A 29 -41.51 45.77 12.07
C LEU A 29 -41.54 47.26 12.43
N SER A 30 -42.59 47.67 13.16
CA SER A 30 -42.76 49.02 13.70
C SER A 30 -42.10 49.19 15.08
N SER A 31 -41.79 48.08 15.76
CA SER A 31 -41.10 48.04 17.05
C SER A 31 -39.59 47.89 16.84
N GLN A 32 -38.83 48.88 17.31
CA GLN A 32 -37.37 48.89 17.24
C GLN A 32 -36.74 47.74 18.04
N GLU A 33 -37.35 47.36 19.16
CA GLU A 33 -36.85 46.28 20.02
C GLU A 33 -37.02 44.90 19.35
N ASP A 34 -38.15 44.68 18.67
CA ASP A 34 -38.41 43.46 17.90
C ASP A 34 -37.49 43.35 16.68
N ALA A 35 -37.20 44.48 16.03
CA ALA A 35 -36.25 44.53 14.91
C ALA A 35 -34.83 44.17 15.38
N VAL A 36 -34.38 44.69 16.52
CA VAL A 36 -33.06 44.35 17.10
C VAL A 36 -32.99 42.87 17.50
N MET A 37 -34.05 42.32 18.10
CA MET A 37 -34.11 40.90 18.47
C MET A 37 -34.05 39.99 17.23
N LEU A 38 -34.79 40.33 16.17
CA LEU A 38 -34.80 39.56 14.93
C LEU A 38 -33.45 39.62 14.21
N GLN A 39 -32.81 40.80 14.18
CA GLN A 39 -31.47 40.97 13.62
C GLN A 39 -30.44 40.08 14.34
N ARG A 40 -30.44 40.10 15.68
CA ARG A 40 -29.56 39.25 16.49
C ARG A 40 -29.75 37.76 16.19
N ARG A 41 -31.00 37.30 16.06
CA ARG A 41 -31.31 35.90 15.70
C ARG A 41 -30.80 35.54 14.30
N LEU A 42 -30.93 36.45 13.32
CA LEU A 42 -30.40 36.25 11.98
C LEU A 42 -28.87 36.16 11.98
N ASP A 43 -28.20 37.01 12.77
CA ASP A 43 -26.74 36.99 12.90
C ASP A 43 -26.24 35.69 13.57
N GLU A 44 -26.89 35.26 14.66
CA GLU A 44 -26.57 33.98 15.32
C GLU A 44 -26.77 32.78 14.36
N MET A 45 -27.83 32.82 13.55
CA MET A 45 -28.08 31.79 12.54
C MET A 45 -27.01 31.79 11.44
N ASN A 46 -26.61 32.98 10.96
CA ASN A 46 -25.56 33.12 9.97
C ASN A 46 -24.20 32.60 10.48
N GLN A 47 -23.88 32.89 11.76
CA GLN A 47 -22.69 32.34 12.41
C GLN A 47 -22.72 30.81 12.49
N ARG A 48 -23.85 30.22 12.89
CA ARG A 48 -24.01 28.75 12.93
C ARG A 48 -23.87 28.12 11.55
N TRP A 49 -24.43 28.77 10.52
CA TRP A 49 -24.30 28.32 9.13
C TRP A 49 -22.85 28.32 8.65
N HIS A 50 -22.12 29.43 8.89
CA HIS A 50 -20.70 29.51 8.54
C HIS A 50 -19.87 28.45 9.27
N HIS A 51 -20.15 28.21 10.56
CA HIS A 51 -19.48 27.17 11.34
C HIS A 51 -19.73 25.76 10.80
N LEU A 52 -20.99 25.45 10.46
CA LEU A 52 -21.35 24.16 9.86
C LEU A 52 -20.64 23.95 8.52
N LYS A 53 -20.64 24.97 7.65
CA LYS A 53 -19.94 24.93 6.36
C LYS A 53 -18.44 24.70 6.56
N ALA A 54 -17.80 25.40 7.50
CA ALA A 54 -16.39 25.21 7.81
C ALA A 54 -16.08 23.79 8.29
N LYS A 55 -16.89 23.25 9.22
CA LYS A 55 -16.75 21.86 9.70
C LYS A 55 -16.92 20.84 8.57
N SER A 56 -17.92 21.00 7.72
CA SER A 56 -18.17 20.09 6.60
C SER A 56 -17.02 20.09 5.59
N MET A 57 -16.50 21.28 5.21
CA MET A 57 -15.32 21.39 4.36
C MET A 57 -14.09 20.70 4.98
N ALA A 58 -13.88 20.85 6.30
CA ALA A 58 -12.78 20.19 6.99
C ALA A 58 -12.91 18.66 6.97
N ILE A 59 -14.12 18.13 7.19
CA ILE A 59 -14.39 16.68 7.11
C ILE A 59 -14.14 16.16 5.70
N ARG A 60 -14.65 16.84 4.68
CA ARG A 60 -14.43 16.47 3.27
C ARG A 60 -12.94 16.42 2.92
N ASN A 61 -12.20 17.48 3.23
CA ASN A 61 -10.77 17.54 2.92
C ASN A 61 -9.99 16.40 3.61
N ARG A 62 -10.37 16.03 4.83
CA ARG A 62 -9.79 14.88 5.54
C ARG A 62 -10.11 13.55 4.85
N LEU A 63 -11.35 13.36 4.41
CA LEU A 63 -11.76 12.13 3.71
C LEU A 63 -11.09 12.00 2.34
N GLU A 64 -10.99 13.11 1.60
CA GLU A 64 -10.31 13.17 0.30
C GLU A 64 -8.82 12.83 0.43
N SER A 65 -8.12 13.51 1.33
CA SER A 65 -6.70 13.24 1.61
C SER A 65 -6.47 11.79 2.05
N ASN A 66 -7.38 11.22 2.84
CA ASN A 66 -7.30 9.82 3.24
C ASN A 66 -7.52 8.87 2.04
N ALA A 67 -8.49 9.13 1.17
CA ALA A 67 -8.73 8.33 -0.03
C ALA A 67 -7.57 8.39 -1.03
N GLU A 68 -6.98 9.56 -1.22
CA GLU A 68 -5.77 9.75 -2.03
C GLU A 68 -4.59 8.95 -1.47
N HIS A 69 -4.38 9.01 -0.15
CA HIS A 69 -3.32 8.26 0.53
C HIS A 69 -3.42 6.75 0.27
N TRP A 70 -4.61 6.15 0.42
CA TRP A 70 -4.81 4.72 0.18
C TRP A 70 -4.73 4.34 -1.29
N SER A 71 -5.15 5.22 -2.19
CA SER A 71 -4.98 5.02 -3.63
C SER A 71 -3.51 5.02 -4.03
N ALA A 72 -2.70 5.92 -3.45
CA ALA A 72 -1.26 5.96 -3.66
C ALA A 72 -0.57 4.69 -3.09
N LEU A 73 -1.00 4.21 -1.92
CA LEU A 73 -0.52 2.94 -1.37
C LEU A 73 -0.80 1.77 -2.32
N LEU A 74 -2.03 1.67 -2.85
CA LEU A 74 -2.39 0.61 -3.80
C LEU A 74 -1.51 0.64 -5.06
N LEU A 75 -1.21 1.83 -5.59
CA LEU A 75 -0.31 1.99 -6.72
C LEU A 75 1.10 1.50 -6.38
N SER A 76 1.65 1.95 -5.25
CA SER A 76 2.98 1.54 -4.77
C SER A 76 3.08 0.01 -4.57
N LEU A 77 2.05 -0.63 -4.01
CA LEU A 77 2.00 -2.09 -3.86
C LEU A 77 2.07 -2.82 -5.22
N ARG A 78 1.40 -2.29 -6.25
CA ARG A 78 1.43 -2.87 -7.61
C ARG A 78 2.80 -2.69 -8.26
N GLU A 79 3.39 -1.50 -8.16
CA GLU A 79 4.73 -1.21 -8.69
C GLU A 79 5.80 -2.08 -8.02
N LEU A 80 5.71 -2.28 -6.71
CA LEU A 80 6.59 -3.19 -5.98
C LEU A 80 6.39 -4.64 -6.42
N THR A 81 5.15 -5.06 -6.64
CA THR A 81 4.85 -6.40 -7.15
C THR A 81 5.48 -6.64 -8.52
N GLU A 82 5.37 -5.68 -9.43
CA GLU A 82 6.02 -5.73 -10.75
C GLU A 82 7.55 -5.74 -10.64
N TRP A 83 8.10 -4.96 -9.71
CA TRP A 83 9.54 -4.98 -9.44
C TRP A 83 10.01 -6.37 -8.96
N VAL A 84 9.26 -7.00 -8.05
CA VAL A 84 9.57 -8.35 -7.55
C VAL A 84 9.50 -9.38 -8.68
N ILE A 85 8.49 -9.32 -9.53
CA ILE A 85 8.35 -10.20 -10.71
C ILE A 85 9.56 -10.07 -11.66
N ARG A 86 10.02 -8.84 -11.90
CA ARG A 86 11.21 -8.60 -12.73
C ARG A 86 12.46 -9.21 -12.10
N LYS A 87 12.65 -9.05 -10.78
CA LYS A 87 13.78 -9.65 -10.06
C LYS A 87 13.72 -11.17 -10.00
N GLU A 88 12.53 -11.74 -9.87
CA GLU A 88 12.29 -13.18 -9.95
C GLU A 88 12.71 -13.71 -11.33
N THR A 89 12.36 -12.97 -12.40
CA THR A 89 12.74 -13.32 -13.77
C THR A 89 14.26 -13.22 -13.99
N GLU A 90 14.90 -12.18 -13.46
CA GLU A 90 16.37 -12.02 -13.48
C GLU A 90 17.07 -13.20 -12.77
N LEU A 91 16.59 -13.56 -11.58
CA LEU A 91 17.11 -14.70 -10.81
C LEU A 91 16.89 -16.04 -11.56
N ASN A 92 15.75 -16.20 -12.24
CA ASN A 92 15.45 -17.40 -13.03
C ASN A 92 16.29 -17.52 -14.31
N ALA A 93 16.75 -16.40 -14.86
CA ALA A 93 17.62 -16.37 -16.02
C ALA A 93 19.06 -16.76 -15.69
N LEU A 94 19.45 -16.74 -14.41
CA LEU A 94 20.77 -17.19 -13.98
C LEU A 94 20.90 -18.70 -14.19
N ALA A 95 21.95 -19.10 -14.90
CA ALA A 95 22.28 -20.50 -15.08
C ALA A 95 22.55 -21.17 -13.72
N PRO A 96 22.23 -22.48 -13.57
CA PRO A 96 22.57 -23.20 -12.35
C PRO A 96 24.08 -23.10 -12.07
N PRO A 97 24.50 -23.03 -10.78
CA PRO A 97 25.91 -22.93 -10.38
C PRO A 97 26.76 -24.04 -11.01
N ARG A 98 27.50 -23.71 -12.08
CA ARG A 98 28.30 -24.66 -12.85
C ARG A 98 29.43 -23.90 -13.54
N GLY A 99 30.62 -24.48 -13.53
CA GLY A 99 31.78 -23.89 -14.18
C GLY A 99 33.08 -24.24 -13.46
N ASP A 100 34.17 -23.65 -13.94
CA ASP A 100 35.43 -23.64 -13.22
C ASP A 100 35.36 -22.67 -12.02
N LEU A 101 36.40 -22.68 -11.17
CA LEU A 101 36.40 -21.89 -9.94
C LEU A 101 36.22 -20.39 -10.22
N ASN A 102 36.81 -19.87 -11.30
CA ASN A 102 36.73 -18.46 -11.65
C ASN A 102 35.29 -18.06 -12.07
N ALA A 103 34.61 -18.90 -12.85
CA ALA A 103 33.20 -18.68 -13.19
C ALA A 103 32.30 -18.69 -11.95
N LEU A 104 32.52 -19.62 -11.01
CA LEU A 104 31.74 -19.69 -9.78
C LEU A 104 31.96 -18.48 -8.87
N ILE A 105 33.20 -17.98 -8.73
CA ILE A 105 33.50 -16.76 -7.98
C ILE A 105 32.77 -15.56 -8.61
N LYS A 106 32.80 -15.43 -9.94
CA LYS A 106 32.05 -14.38 -10.63
C LYS A 106 30.55 -14.47 -10.35
N GLN A 107 29.96 -15.67 -10.43
CA GLN A 107 28.55 -15.88 -10.09
C GLN A 107 28.24 -15.51 -8.63
N GLN A 108 29.16 -15.74 -7.69
CA GLN A 108 29.01 -15.35 -6.29
C GLN A 108 29.02 -13.82 -6.11
N ASP A 109 29.89 -13.11 -6.85
CA ASP A 109 29.93 -11.65 -6.84
C ASP A 109 28.67 -11.04 -7.45
N ASP A 110 28.22 -11.57 -8.60
CA ASP A 110 26.96 -11.20 -9.25
C ASP A 110 25.77 -11.43 -8.30
N HIS A 111 25.74 -12.57 -7.60
CA HIS A 111 24.73 -12.84 -6.57
C HIS A 111 24.75 -11.83 -5.43
N ARG A 112 25.96 -11.46 -4.98
CA ARG A 112 26.12 -10.51 -3.88
C ARG A 112 25.59 -9.14 -4.29
N ALA A 113 25.81 -8.73 -5.54
CA ALA A 113 25.21 -7.51 -6.09
C ALA A 113 23.68 -7.61 -6.16
N PHE A 114 23.13 -8.74 -6.59
CA PHE A 114 21.69 -8.99 -6.59
C PHE A 114 21.08 -8.90 -5.18
N ARG A 115 21.68 -9.55 -4.18
CA ARG A 115 21.21 -9.49 -2.79
C ARG A 115 21.24 -8.08 -2.22
N ARG A 116 22.25 -7.27 -2.51
CA ARG A 116 22.28 -5.86 -2.08
C ARG A 116 21.07 -5.10 -2.61
N GLN A 117 20.68 -5.32 -3.86
CA GLN A 117 19.48 -4.69 -4.42
C GLN A 117 18.19 -5.12 -3.70
N LEU A 118 18.12 -6.38 -3.23
CA LEU A 118 17.00 -6.84 -2.40
C LEU A 118 17.02 -6.15 -1.03
N GLU A 119 18.16 -6.09 -0.36
CA GLU A 119 18.30 -5.42 0.95
C GLU A 119 17.96 -3.93 0.87
N ASP A 120 18.40 -3.24 -0.19
CA ASP A 120 18.07 -1.82 -0.42
C ASP A 120 16.56 -1.61 -0.64
N LYS A 121 15.87 -2.60 -1.25
CA LYS A 121 14.43 -2.51 -1.52
C LYS A 121 13.57 -2.95 -0.33
N ARG A 122 14.09 -3.82 0.53
CA ARG A 122 13.39 -4.39 1.71
C ARG A 122 12.64 -3.35 2.55
N PRO A 123 13.23 -2.23 3.01
CA PRO A 123 12.51 -1.29 3.87
C PRO A 123 11.27 -0.70 3.19
N VAL A 124 11.32 -0.49 1.87
CA VAL A 124 10.18 0.03 1.11
C VAL A 124 9.07 -1.02 1.01
N VAL A 125 9.43 -2.29 0.75
CA VAL A 125 8.47 -3.40 0.70
C VAL A 125 7.81 -3.60 2.06
N GLU A 126 8.60 -3.70 3.13
CA GLU A 126 8.11 -3.88 4.49
C GLU A 126 7.21 -2.74 4.94
N SER A 127 7.59 -1.49 4.67
CA SER A 127 6.77 -0.32 4.99
C SER A 127 5.42 -0.36 4.27
N ASN A 128 5.39 -0.68 2.97
CA ASN A 128 4.13 -0.73 2.22
C ASN A 128 3.24 -1.89 2.67
N LEU A 129 3.82 -3.06 2.96
CA LEU A 129 3.10 -4.20 3.51
C LEU A 129 2.52 -3.88 4.89
N LEU A 130 3.28 -3.18 5.75
CA LEU A 130 2.81 -2.75 7.06
C LEU A 130 1.63 -1.78 6.94
N SER A 131 1.76 -0.73 6.13
CA SER A 131 0.68 0.23 5.89
C SER A 131 -0.57 -0.45 5.33
N GLY A 132 -0.41 -1.38 4.39
CA GLY A 132 -1.53 -2.13 3.83
C GLY A 132 -2.21 -3.05 4.84
N ARG A 133 -1.45 -3.71 5.73
CA ARG A 133 -2.01 -4.53 6.82
C ARG A 133 -2.75 -3.68 7.84
N GLN A 134 -2.20 -2.52 8.21
CA GLN A 134 -2.86 -1.59 9.13
C GLN A 134 -4.19 -1.09 8.55
N TYR A 135 -4.21 -0.75 7.26
CA TYR A 135 -5.43 -0.37 6.57
C TYR A 135 -6.50 -1.46 6.63
N VAL A 136 -6.13 -2.70 6.28
CA VAL A 136 -7.06 -3.84 6.31
C VAL A 136 -7.54 -4.17 7.72
N ALA A 137 -6.69 -4.03 8.75
CA ALA A 137 -7.06 -4.27 10.14
C ALA A 137 -8.01 -3.19 10.70
N ASN A 138 -7.91 -1.97 10.20
CA ASN A 138 -8.79 -0.86 10.59
C ASN A 138 -10.11 -0.85 9.80
N GLU A 139 -10.25 -1.67 8.76
CA GLU A 139 -11.51 -1.89 8.05
C GLU A 139 -12.45 -2.71 8.96
N PRO A 140 -13.71 -2.30 9.17
CA PRO A 140 -14.67 -3.12 9.91
C PRO A 140 -14.73 -4.51 9.28
N PRO A 141 -14.72 -5.61 10.07
CA PRO A 141 -14.97 -6.92 9.52
C PRO A 141 -16.33 -6.86 8.81
N LEU A 142 -16.35 -7.31 7.55
CA LEU A 142 -17.60 -7.46 6.80
C LEU A 142 -18.52 -8.31 7.67
N SER A 143 -19.49 -7.66 8.31
CA SER A 143 -20.54 -8.36 9.05
C SER A 143 -21.36 -9.09 8.01
N ASP A 144 -21.08 -10.38 7.85
CA ASP A 144 -21.97 -11.34 7.22
C ASP A 144 -23.16 -11.54 8.17
N THR A 145 -23.98 -10.51 8.31
CA THR A 145 -25.33 -10.65 8.84
C THR A 145 -26.26 -10.48 7.66
N SER A 146 -26.46 -11.60 6.96
CA SER A 146 -27.80 -11.97 6.52
C SER A 146 -28.80 -11.62 7.62
N ASP A 147 -29.91 -11.03 7.22
CA ASP A 147 -31.13 -10.83 8.01
C ASP A 147 -31.08 -9.81 9.15
N THR A 148 -31.19 -8.53 8.79
CA THR A 148 -32.20 -7.66 9.44
C THR A 148 -32.66 -6.64 8.40
N GLU A 149 -33.84 -6.86 7.82
CA GLU A 149 -34.57 -5.83 7.10
C GLU A 149 -34.76 -4.59 7.98
N PRO A 150 -34.59 -3.37 7.44
CA PRO A 150 -35.35 -2.24 7.90
C PRO A 150 -36.38 -1.86 6.83
N SER A 151 -37.63 -1.93 7.29
CA SER A 151 -38.84 -1.32 6.75
C SER A 151 -38.63 -0.25 5.67
N ARG A 152 -39.32 -0.48 4.56
CA ARG A 152 -39.75 0.51 3.58
C ARG A 152 -40.31 1.74 4.31
N ASP A 153 -39.73 2.91 4.04
CA ASP A 153 -40.40 4.20 3.83
C ASP A 153 -39.42 5.37 4.06
N SER A 154 -38.58 5.65 3.05
CA SER A 154 -37.97 6.96 2.77
C SER A 154 -37.16 6.86 1.47
N GLU A 155 -37.86 6.87 0.34
CA GLU A 155 -37.25 6.94 -0.98
C GLU A 155 -36.90 8.38 -1.33
N GLY A 156 -35.62 8.74 -1.21
CA GLY A 156 -35.14 10.02 -1.73
C GLY A 156 -33.75 10.44 -1.25
N ASP A 157 -32.73 9.59 -1.39
CA ASP A 157 -31.34 9.99 -1.74
C ASP A 157 -30.30 8.84 -1.65
N SER A 158 -30.70 7.62 -1.29
CA SER A 158 -29.79 6.49 -0.97
C SER A 158 -28.97 5.90 -2.13
N ARG A 159 -28.88 6.57 -3.28
CA ARG A 159 -28.13 6.10 -4.47
C ARG A 159 -26.65 6.50 -4.44
N GLY A 160 -26.33 7.71 -3.95
CA GLY A 160 -24.94 8.23 -3.89
C GLY A 160 -24.10 7.56 -2.80
N TYR A 161 -24.68 7.38 -1.61
CA TYR A 161 -24.02 6.78 -0.46
C TYR A 161 -23.59 5.34 -0.71
N ARG A 162 -24.44 4.54 -1.38
CA ARG A 162 -24.11 3.17 -1.78
C ARG A 162 -22.90 3.10 -2.73
N SER A 163 -22.72 4.09 -3.62
CA SER A 163 -21.62 4.09 -4.59
C SER A 163 -20.27 4.43 -3.95
N ALA A 164 -20.21 5.41 -3.05
CA ALA A 164 -18.97 5.78 -2.35
C ALA A 164 -18.52 4.68 -1.38
N GLU A 165 -19.47 4.05 -0.69
CA GLU A 165 -19.20 2.90 0.19
C GLU A 165 -18.72 1.69 -0.60
N GLU A 166 -19.31 1.42 -1.77
CA GLU A 166 -18.87 0.34 -2.67
C GLU A 166 -17.46 0.59 -3.22
N GLN A 167 -17.13 1.83 -3.59
CA GLN A 167 -15.78 2.23 -4.00
C GLN A 167 -14.75 2.02 -2.87
N ALA A 168 -15.10 2.38 -1.63
CA ALA A 168 -14.24 2.15 -0.47
C ALA A 168 -14.01 0.65 -0.22
N ARG A 169 -15.07 -0.17 -0.32
CA ARG A 169 -14.97 -1.63 -0.21
C ARG A 169 -14.14 -2.25 -1.34
N GLU A 170 -14.26 -1.76 -2.57
CA GLU A 170 -13.44 -2.22 -3.70
C GLU A 170 -11.96 -1.87 -3.50
N LEU A 171 -11.67 -0.63 -3.07
CA LEU A 171 -10.32 -0.20 -2.75
C LEU A 171 -9.72 -1.10 -1.67
N ALA A 172 -10.49 -1.42 -0.63
CA ALA A 172 -10.01 -2.27 0.45
C ALA A 172 -9.77 -3.71 0.04
N ARG A 173 -10.67 -4.30 -0.76
CA ARG A 173 -10.46 -5.61 -1.38
C ARG A 173 -9.21 -5.61 -2.27
N SER A 174 -8.98 -4.55 -3.03
CA SER A 174 -7.81 -4.40 -3.89
C SER A 174 -6.52 -4.33 -3.09
N ILE A 175 -6.46 -3.48 -2.05
CA ILE A 175 -5.30 -3.37 -1.16
C ILE A 175 -5.02 -4.72 -0.50
N ARG A 176 -6.04 -5.40 0.04
CA ARG A 176 -5.88 -6.72 0.68
C ARG A 176 -5.26 -7.75 -0.28
N ARG A 177 -5.73 -7.81 -1.53
CA ARG A 177 -5.18 -8.72 -2.54
C ARG A 177 -3.73 -8.38 -2.88
N GLU A 178 -3.41 -7.11 -3.11
CA GLU A 178 -2.06 -6.69 -3.47
C GLU A 178 -1.07 -6.85 -2.31
N VAL A 179 -1.48 -6.62 -1.06
CA VAL A 179 -0.67 -6.91 0.14
C VAL A 179 -0.31 -8.39 0.22
N ALA A 180 -1.29 -9.28 0.06
CA ALA A 180 -1.05 -10.73 0.09
C ALA A 180 -0.11 -11.15 -1.05
N LYS A 181 -0.41 -10.71 -2.27
CA LYS A 181 0.38 -11.01 -3.48
C LYS A 181 1.82 -10.52 -3.38
N LEU A 182 2.03 -9.28 -2.94
CA LEU A 182 3.37 -8.72 -2.76
C LEU A 182 4.14 -9.49 -1.69
N ALA A 183 3.50 -9.81 -0.56
CA ALA A 183 4.15 -10.56 0.52
C ALA A 183 4.60 -11.95 0.05
N ASP A 184 3.72 -12.70 -0.62
CA ASP A 184 4.04 -14.03 -1.13
C ASP A 184 5.18 -14.00 -2.15
N LYS A 185 5.12 -13.07 -3.12
CA LYS A 185 6.16 -12.92 -4.14
C LYS A 185 7.50 -12.48 -3.55
N TRP A 186 7.46 -11.54 -2.60
CA TRP A 186 8.66 -11.06 -1.92
C TRP A 186 9.35 -12.19 -1.14
N ASN A 187 8.59 -12.91 -0.32
CA ASN A 187 9.12 -14.05 0.45
C ASN A 187 9.70 -15.12 -0.47
N ASN A 188 8.98 -15.47 -1.54
CA ASN A 188 9.46 -16.45 -2.52
C ASN A 188 10.78 -16.00 -3.19
N LEU A 189 10.88 -14.73 -3.58
CA LEU A 189 12.09 -14.18 -4.17
C LEU A 189 13.28 -14.27 -3.20
N VAL A 190 13.08 -13.88 -1.94
CA VAL A 190 14.12 -13.94 -0.90
C VAL A 190 14.55 -15.38 -0.66
N ASP A 191 13.59 -16.30 -0.45
CA ASP A 191 13.87 -17.73 -0.22
C ASP A 191 14.65 -18.35 -1.38
N ARG A 192 14.24 -18.05 -2.63
CA ARG A 192 14.93 -18.52 -3.84
C ARG A 192 16.33 -17.95 -3.95
N SER A 193 16.52 -16.66 -3.68
CA SER A 193 17.84 -16.01 -3.69
C SER A 193 18.76 -16.66 -2.67
N ASP A 194 18.27 -16.93 -1.46
CA ASP A 194 19.05 -17.58 -0.41
C ASP A 194 19.38 -19.04 -0.77
N ALA A 195 18.44 -19.78 -1.36
CA ALA A 195 18.70 -21.14 -1.83
C ALA A 195 19.75 -21.17 -2.94
N TRP A 196 19.69 -20.23 -3.89
CA TRP A 196 20.69 -20.12 -4.95
C TRP A 196 22.07 -19.74 -4.40
N GLY A 197 22.13 -18.84 -3.41
CA GLY A 197 23.36 -18.49 -2.69
C GLY A 197 24.00 -19.70 -2.01
N ARG A 198 23.22 -20.50 -1.27
CA ARG A 198 23.72 -21.74 -0.65
C ARG A 198 24.27 -22.71 -1.70
N CYS A 199 23.56 -22.89 -2.82
CA CYS A 199 24.01 -23.76 -3.90
C CYS A 199 25.33 -23.29 -4.54
N LEU A 200 25.52 -21.98 -4.70
CA LEU A 200 26.80 -21.41 -5.15
C LEU A 200 27.94 -21.67 -4.17
N ASP A 201 27.70 -21.43 -2.89
CA ASP A 201 28.71 -21.61 -1.84
C ASP A 201 29.16 -23.09 -1.78
N ASP A 202 28.21 -24.03 -1.84
CA ASP A 202 28.49 -25.46 -1.91
C ASP A 202 29.31 -25.83 -3.15
N ALA A 203 28.95 -25.31 -4.33
CA ALA A 203 29.66 -25.59 -5.58
C ALA A 203 31.11 -25.08 -5.54
N VAL A 204 31.33 -23.89 -4.99
CA VAL A 204 32.65 -23.30 -4.78
C VAL A 204 33.48 -24.17 -3.83
N GLN A 205 32.89 -24.60 -2.72
CA GLN A 205 33.57 -25.43 -1.71
C GLN A 205 33.97 -26.80 -2.28
N ILE A 206 33.11 -27.43 -3.07
CA ILE A 206 33.44 -28.69 -3.76
C ILE A 206 34.63 -28.51 -4.71
N GLN A 207 34.67 -27.41 -5.48
CA GLN A 207 35.79 -27.12 -6.38
C GLN A 207 37.10 -26.87 -5.64
N TYR A 208 37.09 -26.18 -4.49
CA TYR A 208 38.28 -26.02 -3.67
C TYR A 208 38.80 -27.36 -3.15
N PHE A 209 37.90 -28.23 -2.68
CA PHE A 209 38.27 -29.54 -2.17
C PHE A 209 38.85 -30.46 -3.26
N SER A 210 38.25 -30.46 -4.45
CA SER A 210 38.73 -31.25 -5.59
C SER A 210 40.11 -30.79 -6.04
N ARG A 211 40.33 -29.47 -6.20
CA ARG A 211 41.65 -28.89 -6.54
C ARG A 211 42.72 -29.25 -5.53
N THR A 212 42.39 -29.15 -4.24
CA THR A 212 43.32 -29.49 -3.15
C THR A 212 43.68 -30.97 -3.18
N SER A 213 42.68 -31.83 -3.36
CA SER A 213 42.87 -33.28 -3.43
C SER A 213 43.73 -33.69 -4.64
N VAL A 214 43.44 -33.13 -5.82
CA VAL A 214 44.23 -33.35 -7.04
C VAL A 214 45.68 -32.90 -6.84
N THR A 215 45.90 -31.72 -6.26
CA THR A 215 47.25 -31.18 -5.99
C THR A 215 48.04 -32.08 -5.02
N ARG A 216 47.38 -32.63 -4.00
CA ARG A 216 48.01 -33.59 -3.08
C ARG A 216 48.37 -34.89 -3.79
N CYS A 217 47.47 -35.43 -4.61
CA CYS A 217 47.74 -36.65 -5.39
C CYS A 217 48.90 -36.46 -6.38
N THR A 218 48.94 -35.34 -7.12
CA THR A 218 50.04 -35.05 -8.05
C THR A 218 51.36 -34.87 -7.33
N THR A 219 51.37 -34.19 -6.18
CA THR A 219 52.58 -34.02 -5.36
C THR A 219 53.13 -35.37 -4.87
N VAL A 220 52.27 -36.27 -4.41
CA VAL A 220 52.65 -37.63 -3.98
C VAL A 220 53.21 -38.43 -5.16
N ILE A 221 52.56 -38.40 -6.33
CA ILE A 221 53.03 -39.11 -7.53
C ILE A 221 54.41 -38.59 -7.98
N VAL A 222 54.60 -37.27 -8.00
CA VAL A 222 55.89 -36.64 -8.34
C VAL A 222 56.97 -37.05 -7.34
N THR A 223 56.66 -37.04 -6.04
CA THR A 223 57.60 -37.44 -4.99
C THR A 223 58.03 -38.90 -5.13
N ILE A 224 57.07 -39.81 -5.36
CA ILE A 224 57.35 -41.24 -5.61
C ILE A 224 58.21 -41.41 -6.87
N SER A 225 57.92 -40.64 -7.92
CA SER A 225 58.66 -40.72 -9.19
C SER A 225 60.10 -40.23 -9.07
N ILE A 226 60.35 -39.19 -8.25
CA ILE A 226 61.69 -38.69 -7.97
C ILE A 226 62.48 -39.71 -7.14
N ASN A 227 61.87 -40.28 -6.10
CA ASN A 227 62.52 -41.26 -5.22
C ASN A 227 62.90 -42.56 -5.96
N ARG A 228 62.14 -42.95 -7.00
CA ARG A 228 62.47 -44.09 -7.88
C ARG A 228 63.63 -43.84 -8.86
N LYS A 229 64.04 -42.59 -9.08
CA LYS A 229 65.09 -42.21 -10.04
C LYS A 229 66.45 -41.87 -9.39
N SER A 230 66.54 -41.86 -8.06
CA SER A 230 67.84 -41.79 -7.36
C SER A 230 68.49 -43.18 -7.34
N PRO A 231 69.75 -43.31 -7.81
CA PRO A 231 70.49 -44.58 -7.84
C PRO A 231 70.92 -45.07 -6.45
#